data_AF-A0AAU8LYV5-F1
#
_entry.id   AF-A0AAU8LYV5-F1
#
_cell.length_a   1.000
_cell.length_b   1.000
_cell.length_c   1.000
_cell.angle_alpha   90.00
_cell.angle_beta   90.00
_cell.angle_gamma   90.00
#
_symmetry.space_group_name_H-M   'P 1'
#
loop_
_entity.id
_entity.type
_entity.pdbx_description
1 polymer ?
#
loop_
_entity_poly.entity_id
_entity_poly.type
_entity_poly.pdbx_seq_one_letter_code
_entity_poly.pdbx_strand_id
1 'polypeptide(L)'
;MSKSKKSGHQKVYLKDRKINELFDKYSFPLVKACITPSQKEKAIGISKILWLLLVKGADTEENIYKVLEQILHDHDKVIGFGATYFHSMKKALSKKDIKRLKFHYSDSENFKSLKDWGDITFLKFSH
;
A
#
# COMPACT_ATOMS: atom_id res chain seq x y z
N MET A 1 16.75 -46.88 -2.48
CA MET A 1 16.92 -45.61 -1.73
C MET A 1 16.92 -44.45 -2.71
N SER A 2 15.96 -43.53 -2.61
CA SER A 2 16.04 -42.16 -3.15
C SER A 2 14.88 -41.34 -2.56
N LYS A 3 15.11 -40.74 -1.39
CA LYS A 3 14.18 -39.77 -0.80
C LYS A 3 14.43 -38.43 -1.50
N SER A 4 13.58 -38.11 -2.47
CA SER A 4 13.54 -36.77 -3.09
C SER A 4 13.09 -35.75 -2.03
N LYS A 5 14.02 -34.90 -1.58
CA LYS A 5 13.74 -33.79 -0.67
C LYS A 5 12.94 -32.74 -1.43
N LYS A 6 11.61 -32.78 -1.34
CA LYS A 6 10.76 -31.63 -1.69
C LYS A 6 11.03 -30.52 -0.68
N SER A 7 11.87 -29.56 -1.05
CA SER A 7 12.02 -28.29 -0.32
C SER A 7 10.75 -27.46 -0.54
N GLY A 8 9.69 -27.78 0.19
CA GLY A 8 8.51 -26.94 0.26
C GLY A 8 8.88 -25.64 0.98
N HIS A 9 9.19 -24.60 0.22
CA HIS A 9 9.22 -23.25 0.76
C HIS A 9 7.78 -22.93 1.19
N GLN A 10 7.51 -23.10 2.48
CA GLN A 10 6.22 -22.77 3.07
C GLN A 10 5.98 -21.28 2.80
N LYS A 11 5.00 -20.95 1.95
CA LYS A 11 4.61 -19.56 1.72
C LYS A 11 4.13 -19.00 3.06
N VAL A 12 4.95 -18.17 3.71
CA VAL A 12 4.58 -17.53 4.98
C VAL A 12 3.67 -16.35 4.65
N TYR A 13 2.37 -16.61 4.61
CA TYR A 13 1.34 -15.58 4.47
C TYR A 13 1.25 -14.76 5.77
N LEU A 14 0.99 -13.46 5.64
CA LEU A 14 0.70 -12.60 6.78
C LEU A 14 -0.73 -12.90 7.28
N LYS A 15 -0.90 -12.90 8.61
CA LYS A 15 -2.23 -12.94 9.24
C LYS A 15 -2.87 -11.55 9.18
N ASP A 16 -4.19 -11.48 9.11
CA ASP A 16 -4.95 -10.23 9.00
C ASP A 16 -4.60 -9.20 10.08
N ARG A 17 -4.47 -9.65 11.34
CA ARG A 17 -4.02 -8.78 12.45
C ARG A 17 -2.70 -8.09 12.12
N LYS A 18 -1.76 -8.79 11.50
CA LYS A 18 -0.46 -8.22 11.15
C LYS A 18 -0.56 -7.23 10.00
N ILE A 19 -1.44 -7.49 9.04
CA ILE A 19 -1.71 -6.58 7.92
C ILE A 19 -2.29 -5.27 8.46
N ASN A 20 -3.27 -5.35 9.36
CA ASN A 20 -3.87 -4.17 9.99
C ASN A 20 -2.83 -3.36 10.78
N GLU A 21 -2.00 -4.01 11.61
CA GLU A 21 -0.91 -3.33 12.33
C GLU A 21 0.07 -2.60 11.37
N LEU A 22 0.38 -3.22 10.23
CA LEU A 22 1.26 -2.60 9.22
C LEU A 22 0.55 -1.42 8.53
N PHE A 23 -0.74 -1.56 8.22
CA PHE A 23 -1.52 -0.48 7.63
C PHE A 23 -1.67 0.71 8.58
N ASP A 24 -1.94 0.46 9.86
CA ASP A 24 -2.03 1.50 10.89
C ASP A 24 -0.70 2.27 10.99
N LYS A 25 0.42 1.54 11.07
CA LYS A 25 1.76 2.14 11.09
C LYS A 25 2.06 2.96 9.84
N TYR A 26 1.66 2.46 8.68
CA TYR A 26 1.87 3.09 7.38
C TYR A 26 1.04 4.37 7.21
N SER A 27 -0.22 4.35 7.63
CA SER A 27 -1.16 5.46 7.47
C SER A 27 -1.01 6.54 8.54
N PHE A 28 -0.46 6.18 9.71
CA PHE A 28 -0.30 7.08 10.85
C PHE A 28 0.32 8.44 10.51
N PRO A 29 1.40 8.56 9.71
CA PRO A 29 2.00 9.87 9.40
C PRO A 29 1.04 10.85 8.72
N LEU A 30 0.07 10.34 7.95
CA LEU A 30 -0.94 11.15 7.29
C LEU A 30 -2.16 11.39 8.21
N VAL A 31 -2.64 10.34 8.87
CA VAL A 31 -3.84 10.40 9.72
C VAL A 31 -3.61 11.26 10.97
N LYS A 32 -2.40 11.26 11.54
CA LYS A 32 -2.10 12.02 12.77
C LYS A 32 -2.28 13.53 12.62
N ALA A 33 -2.18 14.06 11.40
CA ALA A 33 -2.35 15.48 11.11
C ALA A 33 -3.82 15.90 10.97
N CYS A 34 -4.75 14.93 10.97
CA CYS A 34 -6.17 15.18 10.79
C CYS A 34 -6.86 15.49 12.11
N ILE A 35 -7.60 16.60 12.14
CA ILE A 35 -8.32 17.09 13.32
C ILE A 35 -9.73 16.51 13.34
N THR A 36 -10.45 16.61 12.21
CA THR A 36 -11.86 16.21 12.13
C THR A 36 -12.03 14.76 11.69
N PRO A 37 -13.17 14.11 12.02
CA PRO A 37 -13.49 12.78 11.52
C PRO A 37 -13.48 12.70 9.98
N SER A 38 -14.03 13.71 9.30
CA SER A 38 -14.04 13.75 7.83
C SER A 38 -12.63 13.85 7.23
N GLN A 39 -11.71 14.60 7.86
CA GLN A 39 -10.31 14.63 7.43
C GLN A 39 -9.66 13.26 7.61
N LYS A 40 -9.89 12.59 8.74
CA LYS A 40 -9.36 11.24 9.00
C LYS A 40 -9.88 10.22 8.00
N GLU A 41 -11.16 10.25 7.67
CA GLU A 41 -11.77 9.37 6.68
C GLU A 41 -11.14 9.55 5.29
N LYS A 42 -10.97 10.81 4.84
CA LYS A 42 -10.27 11.12 3.58
C LYS A 42 -8.81 10.66 3.59
N ALA A 43 -8.09 10.89 4.69
CA ALA A 43 -6.71 10.44 4.86
C ALA A 43 -6.57 8.92 4.83
N ILE A 44 -7.51 8.20 5.43
CA ILE A 44 -7.57 6.73 5.36
C ILE A 44 -7.84 6.28 3.93
N GLY A 45 -8.79 6.91 3.23
CA GLY A 45 -9.08 6.61 1.82
C GLY A 45 -7.85 6.78 0.92
N ILE A 46 -7.14 7.90 1.05
CA ILE A 46 -5.87 8.14 0.32
C ILE A 46 -4.82 7.09 0.71
N SER A 47 -4.68 6.78 1.99
CA SER A 47 -3.73 5.76 2.47
C SER A 47 -4.02 4.39 1.86
N LYS A 48 -5.30 3.99 1.74
CA LYS A 48 -5.70 2.72 1.12
C LYS A 48 -5.28 2.66 -0.35
N ILE A 49 -5.51 3.71 -1.12
CA ILE A 49 -5.11 3.75 -2.54
C ILE A 49 -3.59 3.68 -2.69
N LEU A 50 -2.84 4.46 -1.91
CA LEU A 50 -1.38 4.43 -1.93
C LEU A 50 -0.82 3.08 -1.46
N TRP A 51 -1.52 2.40 -0.54
CA TRP A 51 -1.20 1.04 -0.12
C TRP A 51 -1.36 0.04 -1.27
N LEU A 52 -2.43 0.14 -2.08
CA LEU A 52 -2.62 -0.72 -3.26
C LEU A 52 -1.42 -0.61 -4.22
N LEU A 53 -0.92 0.60 -4.48
CA LEU A 53 0.27 0.83 -5.32
C LEU A 53 1.51 0.20 -4.70
N LEU A 54 1.71 0.39 -3.40
CA LEU A 54 2.84 -0.17 -2.67
C LEU A 54 2.85 -1.70 -2.74
N VAL A 55 1.74 -2.37 -2.48
CA VAL A 55 1.70 -3.84 -2.43
C VAL A 55 1.70 -4.47 -3.81
N LYS A 56 1.20 -3.76 -4.83
CA LYS A 56 1.34 -4.16 -6.24
C LYS A 56 2.77 -3.93 -6.77
N GLY A 57 3.55 -3.09 -6.09
CA GLY A 57 4.88 -2.68 -6.52
C GLY A 57 4.87 -1.68 -7.67
N ALA A 58 3.78 -0.94 -7.82
CA ALA A 58 3.59 0.10 -8.83
C ALA A 58 3.76 1.52 -8.25
N ASP A 59 4.38 1.63 -7.08
CA ASP A 59 4.61 2.88 -6.35
C ASP A 59 5.79 3.71 -6.89
N THR A 60 5.84 3.92 -8.20
CA THR A 60 6.77 4.87 -8.82
C THR A 60 6.35 6.31 -8.51
N GLU A 61 7.28 7.25 -8.62
CA GLU A 61 7.01 8.67 -8.40
C GLU A 61 5.88 9.17 -9.32
N GLU A 62 5.97 8.87 -10.61
CA GLU A 62 4.94 9.18 -11.60
C GLU A 62 3.55 8.63 -11.22
N ASN A 63 3.45 7.35 -10.85
CA ASN A 63 2.16 6.73 -10.51
C ASN A 63 1.57 7.33 -9.23
N ILE A 64 2.40 7.62 -8.23
CA ILE A 64 1.96 8.24 -6.98
C ILE A 64 1.38 9.63 -7.26
N TYR A 65 2.11 10.48 -7.99
CA TYR A 65 1.61 11.82 -8.30
C TYR A 65 0.37 11.79 -9.18
N LYS A 66 0.34 10.94 -10.22
CA LYS A 66 -0.82 10.78 -11.09
C LYS A 66 -2.08 10.37 -10.33
N VAL A 67 -1.95 9.45 -9.38
CA VAL A 67 -3.09 9.03 -8.53
C VAL A 67 -3.53 10.16 -7.61
N LEU A 68 -2.58 10.87 -7.01
CA LEU A 68 -2.89 12.00 -6.12
C LEU A 68 -3.56 13.15 -6.88
N GLU A 69 -3.15 13.43 -8.11
CA GLU A 69 -3.79 14.45 -8.98
C GLU A 69 -5.26 14.12 -9.25
N GLN A 70 -5.58 12.85 -9.49
CA GLN A 70 -6.95 12.41 -9.69
C GLN A 70 -7.81 12.48 -8.43
N ILE A 71 -7.21 12.39 -7.23
CA ILE A 71 -7.95 12.42 -5.97
C ILE A 71 -8.14 13.85 -5.46
N LEU A 72 -7.09 14.67 -5.57
CA LEU A 72 -7.00 15.95 -4.86
C LEU A 72 -7.33 17.14 -5.76
N HIS A 73 -7.12 17.03 -7.08
CA HIS A 73 -7.33 18.10 -8.06
C HIS A 73 -6.72 19.46 -7.67
N ASP A 74 -5.60 19.43 -6.93
CA ASP A 74 -4.96 20.60 -6.33
C ASP A 74 -3.45 20.34 -6.25
N HIS A 75 -2.67 21.16 -6.95
CA HIS A 75 -1.23 20.93 -7.15
C HIS A 75 -0.42 20.96 -5.84
N ASP A 76 -0.69 21.93 -4.96
CA ASP A 76 0.03 22.07 -3.71
C ASP A 76 -0.26 20.89 -2.77
N LYS A 77 -1.52 20.44 -2.75
CA LYS A 77 -1.89 19.22 -2.03
C LYS A 77 -1.21 18.00 -2.63
N VAL A 78 -1.17 17.86 -3.94
CA VAL A 78 -0.50 16.74 -4.63
C VAL A 78 0.97 16.64 -4.22
N ILE A 79 1.70 17.77 -4.25
CA ILE A 79 3.10 17.83 -3.80
C ILE A 79 3.22 17.42 -2.33
N GLY A 80 2.40 18.02 -1.44
CA GLY A 80 2.46 17.75 -0.01
C GLY A 80 2.17 16.28 0.34
N PHE A 81 1.17 15.67 -0.31
CA PHE A 81 0.82 14.27 -0.11
C PHE A 81 1.86 13.32 -0.73
N GLY A 82 2.41 13.64 -1.90
CA GLY A 82 3.49 12.86 -2.52
C GLY A 82 4.75 12.83 -1.66
N ALA A 83 5.16 14.00 -1.15
CA ALA A 83 6.28 14.10 -0.20
C ALA A 83 5.99 13.29 1.09
N THR A 84 4.77 13.40 1.63
CA THR A 84 4.35 12.63 2.81
C THR A 84 4.45 11.12 2.57
N TYR A 85 4.05 10.65 1.40
CA TYR A 85 4.18 9.25 1.01
C TYR A 85 5.64 8.77 1.02
N PHE A 86 6.53 9.43 0.27
CA PHE A 86 7.91 8.98 0.09
C PHE A 86 8.79 9.17 1.33
N HIS A 87 8.58 10.25 2.09
CA HIS A 87 9.41 10.57 3.24
C HIS A 87 8.90 9.98 4.55
N SER A 88 7.60 9.74 4.68
CA SER A 88 7.01 9.30 5.96
C SER A 88 6.28 7.98 5.87
N MET A 89 5.25 7.85 5.04
CA MET A 89 4.38 6.67 5.02
C MET A 89 5.14 5.40 4.60
N LYS A 90 5.80 5.45 3.44
CA LYS A 90 6.59 4.31 2.92
C LYS A 90 7.74 3.95 3.87
N LYS A 91 8.38 4.94 4.48
CA LYS A 91 9.48 4.73 5.44
C LYS A 91 9.03 4.25 6.81
N ALA A 92 7.73 4.37 7.15
CA ALA A 92 7.20 3.80 8.38
C ALA A 92 7.28 2.26 8.38
N LEU A 93 7.34 1.64 7.20
CA LEU A 93 7.51 0.20 7.02
C LEU A 93 8.99 -0.14 6.77
N SER A 94 9.45 -1.27 7.33
CA SER A 94 10.78 -1.76 7.01
C SER A 94 10.81 -2.33 5.59
N LYS A 95 11.98 -2.35 4.94
CA LYS A 95 12.16 -3.02 3.64
C LYS A 95 11.69 -4.49 3.67
N LYS A 96 11.85 -5.16 4.82
CA LYS A 96 11.41 -6.54 5.04
C LYS A 96 9.89 -6.65 5.08
N ASP A 97 9.21 -5.70 5.72
CA ASP A 97 7.74 -5.67 5.76
C ASP A 97 7.18 -5.40 4.37
N ILE A 98 7.73 -4.44 3.62
CA ILE A 98 7.32 -4.15 2.25
C ILE A 98 7.49 -5.41 1.37
N LYS A 99 8.64 -6.10 1.47
CA LYS A 99 8.87 -7.35 0.72
C LYS A 99 7.84 -8.43 1.08
N ARG A 100 7.49 -8.58 2.36
CA ARG A 100 6.48 -9.53 2.82
C ARG A 100 5.07 -9.17 2.35
N LEU A 101 4.72 -7.89 2.36
CA LEU A 101 3.44 -7.40 1.85
C LEU A 101 3.31 -7.67 0.35
N LYS A 102 4.32 -7.27 -0.45
CA LYS A 102 4.37 -7.55 -1.89
C LYS A 102 4.26 -9.06 -2.18
N PHE A 103 4.94 -9.89 -1.39
CA PHE A 103 4.83 -11.34 -1.51
C PHE A 103 3.43 -11.87 -1.15
N HIS A 104 2.86 -11.43 -0.03
CA HIS A 104 1.53 -11.83 0.41
C HIS A 104 0.46 -11.48 -0.63
N TYR A 105 0.51 -10.27 -1.17
CA TYR A 105 -0.42 -9.76 -2.18
C TYR A 105 -0.04 -10.12 -3.63
N SER A 106 1.05 -10.86 -3.86
CA SER A 106 1.30 -11.51 -5.16
C SER A 106 0.32 -12.65 -5.43
N ASP A 107 -0.31 -13.18 -4.36
CA ASP A 107 -1.45 -14.07 -4.43
C ASP A 107 -2.71 -13.29 -4.78
N SER A 108 -3.38 -13.68 -5.87
CA SER A 108 -4.54 -12.95 -6.38
C SER A 108 -5.72 -12.95 -5.41
N GLU A 109 -5.91 -14.01 -4.61
CA GLU A 109 -7.02 -14.08 -3.66
C GLU A 109 -6.80 -13.08 -2.51
N ASN A 110 -5.55 -12.97 -2.02
CA ASN A 110 -5.21 -11.97 -1.03
C ASN A 110 -5.36 -10.56 -1.60
N PHE A 111 -4.98 -10.31 -2.86
CA PHE A 111 -5.18 -8.98 -3.46
C PHE A 111 -6.65 -8.66 -3.67
N LYS A 112 -7.48 -9.63 -4.08
CA LYS A 112 -8.94 -9.47 -4.21
C LYS A 112 -9.62 -9.09 -2.89
N SER A 113 -9.05 -9.48 -1.75
CA SER A 113 -9.56 -9.04 -0.43
C SER A 113 -9.53 -7.51 -0.25
N LEU A 114 -8.72 -6.80 -1.05
CA LEU A 114 -8.61 -5.34 -1.04
C LEU A 114 -9.53 -4.66 -2.07
N LYS A 115 -10.46 -5.37 -2.73
CA LYS A 115 -11.32 -4.81 -3.79
C LYS A 115 -12.07 -3.53 -3.37
N ASP A 116 -12.42 -3.40 -2.10
CA ASP A 116 -13.20 -2.28 -1.57
C ASP A 116 -12.31 -1.14 -1.03
N TRP A 117 -10.99 -1.20 -1.27
CA TRP A 117 -10.02 -0.20 -0.79
C TRP A 117 -9.83 0.97 -1.76
N GLY A 118 -10.30 0.84 -2.99
CA GLY A 118 -10.18 1.83 -4.05
C GLY A 118 -9.90 1.17 -5.40
N ASP A 119 -9.75 2.00 -6.43
CA ASP A 119 -9.44 1.56 -7.79
C ASP A 119 -8.10 2.15 -8.24
N ILE A 120 -7.21 1.29 -8.73
CA ILE A 120 -5.92 1.67 -9.35
C ILE A 120 -5.79 1.14 -10.77
N THR A 121 -6.85 0.58 -11.35
CA THR A 121 -6.84 -0.07 -12.68
C THR A 121 -6.67 0.92 -13.83
N PHE A 122 -6.95 2.20 -13.60
CA PHE A 122 -6.68 3.28 -14.56
C PHE A 122 -5.18 3.50 -14.80
N LEU A 123 -4.31 3.01 -13.91
CA LEU A 123 -2.89 2.95 -14.15
C LEU A 123 -2.62 1.75 -15.07
N LYS A 124 -2.24 2.02 -16.32
CA LYS A 124 -1.78 0.98 -17.24
C LYS A 124 -0.48 0.39 -16.69
N PHE A 125 -0.57 -0.77 -16.04
CA PHE A 125 0.62 -1.49 -15.59
C PHE A 125 1.19 -2.29 -16.76
N SER A 126 2.41 -1.97 -17.21
CA SER A 126 3.15 -2.83 -18.12
C SER A 126 3.53 -4.12 -17.39
N HIS A 127 3.06 -5.25 -17.89
CA HIS A 127 3.41 -6.59 -17.41
C HIS A 127 4.81 -7.01 -17.83
#